data_AF-A0A926CR40-F1
#
_entry.id   AF-A0A926CR40-F1
#
_cell.length_a   1.000
_cell.length_b   1.000
_cell.length_c   1.000
_cell.angle_alpha   90.00
_cell.angle_beta   90.00
_cell.angle_gamma   90.00
#
_symmetry.space_group_name_H-M   'P 1'
#
loop_
_entity.id
_entity.type
_entity.pdbx_description
1 polymer ?
#
loop_
_entity_poly.entity_id
_entity_poly.type
_entity_poly.pdbx_seq_one_letter_code
_entity_poly.pdbx_strand_id
1 'polypeptide(L)'
;MAVEVWWYVAGRVVYSPGSTAPEDIAERNARLLEMIESAGQPPMVHCLIDHTNRYTPEELQQQPKRLHEYLKIDRNEIREKLITHPLNGWVLSIKPPNPIFKLAGAVISQQSHYRWRSFDSLEDALDFLQHTDATLPPLPRPEAGKSSYGAQPSHSTICG
;
A
#
# COMPACT_ATOMS: atom_id res chain seq x y z
N MET A 1 13.36 2.65 11.16
CA MET A 1 13.88 1.50 10.38
C MET A 1 13.62 1.81 8.92
N ALA A 2 14.38 1.28 7.98
CA ALA A 2 14.10 1.54 6.56
C ALA A 2 12.69 1.02 6.21
N VAL A 3 11.89 1.85 5.54
CA VAL A 3 10.54 1.45 5.12
C VAL A 3 10.64 0.48 3.96
N GLU A 4 10.11 -0.73 4.14
CA GLU A 4 10.12 -1.75 3.12
C GLU A 4 8.96 -1.56 2.14
N VAL A 5 9.30 -1.47 0.85
CA VAL A 5 8.36 -1.44 -0.27
C VAL A 5 8.96 -2.29 -1.39
N TRP A 6 8.18 -3.20 -1.96
CA TRP A 6 8.68 -4.10 -3.01
C TRP A 6 7.59 -4.49 -4.01
N TRP A 7 8.01 -4.97 -5.17
CA TRP A 7 7.10 -5.48 -6.18
C TRP A 7 6.51 -6.82 -5.73
N TYR A 8 5.20 -6.87 -5.55
CA TYR A 8 4.44 -8.12 -5.44
C TYR A 8 4.25 -8.76 -6.82
N VAL A 9 3.99 -7.92 -7.82
CA VAL A 9 4.06 -8.25 -9.25
C VAL A 9 4.83 -7.13 -9.92
N ALA A 10 5.95 -7.45 -10.56
CA ALA A 10 6.84 -6.47 -11.17
C ALA A 10 6.09 -5.50 -12.10
N GLY A 11 6.23 -4.20 -11.84
CA GLY A 11 5.61 -3.12 -12.62
C GLY A 11 4.09 -2.99 -12.47
N ARG A 12 3.43 -3.80 -11.62
CA ARG A 12 1.96 -3.89 -11.58
C ARG A 12 1.35 -3.81 -10.20
N VAL A 13 1.96 -4.47 -9.22
CA VAL A 13 1.46 -4.50 -7.84
C VAL A 13 2.63 -4.30 -6.90
N VAL A 14 2.57 -3.23 -6.12
CA VAL A 14 3.53 -2.93 -5.05
C VAL A 14 2.92 -3.35 -3.74
N TYR A 15 3.74 -3.92 -2.86
CA TYR A 15 3.35 -4.28 -1.51
C TYR A 15 4.22 -3.51 -0.52
N SER A 16 3.61 -3.07 0.58
CA SER A 16 4.32 -2.49 1.71
C SER A 16 3.63 -2.83 3.03
N PRO A 17 4.38 -3.10 4.11
CA PRO A 17 3.85 -3.11 5.45
C PRO A 17 3.22 -1.77 5.83
N GLY A 18 2.11 -1.82 6.56
CA GLY A 18 1.53 -0.66 7.20
C GLY A 18 2.42 -0.14 8.31
N SER A 19 2.49 1.17 8.48
CA SER A 19 3.09 1.84 9.64
C SER A 19 2.09 2.84 10.23
N THR A 20 2.26 3.16 11.52
CA THR A 20 1.55 4.25 12.18
C THR A 20 2.41 5.50 12.36
N ALA A 21 3.73 5.38 12.25
CA ALA A 21 4.63 6.52 12.42
C ALA A 21 4.50 7.45 11.19
N PRO A 22 4.22 8.75 11.39
CA PRO A 22 4.05 9.68 10.27
C PRO A 22 5.25 9.73 9.31
N GLU A 23 6.47 9.63 9.85
CA GLU A 23 7.73 9.58 9.11
C GLU A 23 7.82 8.36 8.20
N ASP A 24 7.50 7.16 8.71
CA ASP A 24 7.49 5.92 7.92
C ASP A 24 6.41 5.97 6.84
N ILE A 25 5.25 6.56 7.14
CA ILE A 25 4.17 6.74 6.17
C ILE A 25 4.63 7.68 5.03
N ALA A 26 5.33 8.77 5.36
CA ALA A 26 5.85 9.70 4.38
C ALA A 26 6.93 9.04 3.51
N GLU A 27 7.88 8.33 4.11
CA GLU A 27 8.92 7.58 3.39
C GLU A 27 8.30 6.49 2.51
N ARG A 28 7.31 5.73 3.00
CA ARG A 28 6.55 4.75 2.20
C ARG A 28 5.95 5.41 0.95
N ASN A 29 5.27 6.54 1.12
CA ASN A 29 4.61 7.21 0.01
C ASN A 29 5.63 7.69 -1.04
N ALA A 30 6.82 8.14 -0.61
CA ALA A 30 7.92 8.50 -1.51
C ALA A 30 8.38 7.30 -2.34
N ARG A 31 8.62 6.16 -1.67
CA ARG A 31 8.99 4.89 -2.34
C ARG A 31 7.91 4.38 -3.30
N LEU A 32 6.64 4.46 -2.90
CA LEU A 32 5.52 4.08 -3.78
C LEU A 32 5.51 4.95 -5.04
N LEU A 33 5.69 6.27 -4.89
CA LEU A 33 5.76 7.18 -6.03
C LEU A 33 6.95 6.86 -6.94
N GLU A 34 8.15 6.68 -6.39
CA GLU A 34 9.35 6.26 -7.15
C GLU A 34 9.09 4.98 -7.94
N MET A 35 8.45 3.97 -7.33
CA MET A 35 8.15 2.70 -7.99
C MET A 35 7.11 2.87 -9.11
N ILE A 36 6.08 3.67 -8.90
CA ILE A 36 5.06 3.98 -9.92
C ILE A 36 5.69 4.72 -11.10
N GLU A 37 6.55 5.71 -10.84
CA GLU A 37 7.28 6.44 -11.88
C GLU A 37 8.24 5.51 -12.64
N SER A 38 8.92 4.60 -11.93
CA SER A 38 9.84 3.63 -12.53
C SER A 38 9.17 2.60 -13.45
N ALA A 39 7.88 2.29 -13.25
CA ALA A 39 7.13 1.42 -14.14
C ALA A 39 6.97 2.06 -15.54
N GLY A 40 6.98 3.40 -15.61
CA GLY A 40 7.18 4.18 -16.83
C GLY A 40 6.00 4.28 -17.79
N GLN A 41 5.15 3.26 -17.89
CA GLN A 41 4.01 3.25 -18.82
C GLN A 41 2.79 2.48 -18.26
N PRO A 42 1.58 2.77 -18.76
CA PRO A 42 0.40 1.96 -18.48
C PRO A 42 0.66 0.48 -18.77
N PRO A 43 -0.03 -0.43 -18.07
CA PRO A 43 -1.20 -0.23 -17.19
C PRO A 43 -0.88 0.36 -15.79
N MET A 44 -1.92 0.65 -15.01
CA MET A 44 -1.79 1.23 -13.67
C MET A 44 -1.05 0.29 -12.70
N VAL A 45 -0.43 0.89 -11.70
CA VAL A 45 0.25 0.22 -10.59
C VAL A 45 -0.63 0.26 -9.35
N HIS A 46 -0.88 -0.90 -8.76
CA HIS A 46 -1.69 -1.06 -7.55
C HIS A 46 -0.81 -1.13 -6.30
N CYS A 47 -1.31 -0.63 -5.18
CA CYS A 47 -0.59 -0.66 -3.90
C CYS A 47 -1.35 -1.51 -2.88
N LEU A 48 -0.67 -2.48 -2.27
CA LEU A 48 -1.15 -3.26 -1.13
C LEU A 48 -0.45 -2.76 0.13
N ILE A 49 -1.23 -2.32 1.12
CA ILE A 49 -0.71 -1.84 2.41
C ILE A 49 -1.23 -2.79 3.50
N ASP A 50 -0.35 -3.61 4.07
CA ASP A 50 -0.75 -4.64 5.03
C ASP A 50 -0.44 -4.26 6.48
N HIS A 51 -1.50 -4.10 7.25
CA HIS A 51 -1.47 -3.74 8.66
C HIS A 51 -1.51 -4.95 9.60
N THR A 52 -1.56 -6.19 9.07
CA THR A 52 -1.71 -7.43 9.84
C THR A 52 -0.59 -7.62 10.85
N ASN A 53 -0.94 -7.72 12.14
CA ASN A 53 -0.01 -7.97 13.26
C ASN A 53 1.15 -6.97 13.34
N ARG A 54 0.95 -5.73 12.88
CA ARG A 54 2.02 -4.72 12.81
C ARG A 54 2.12 -3.80 14.01
N TYR A 55 1.11 -3.75 14.87
CA TYR A 55 0.99 -2.69 15.88
C TYR A 55 0.88 -3.27 17.29
N THR A 56 1.61 -2.66 18.23
CA THR A 56 1.38 -2.93 19.65
C THR A 56 0.07 -2.27 20.13
N PRO A 57 -0.51 -2.73 21.24
CA PRO A 57 -1.68 -2.07 21.83
C PRO A 57 -1.46 -0.57 22.07
N GLU A 58 -0.26 -0.17 22.49
CA GLU A 58 0.11 1.23 22.75
C GLU A 58 0.12 2.04 21.46
N GLU A 59 0.63 1.49 20.36
CA GLU A 59 0.63 2.17 19.06
C GLU A 59 -0.78 2.36 18.52
N LEU A 60 -1.67 1.37 18.69
CA LEU A 60 -3.07 1.48 18.33
C LEU A 60 -3.78 2.62 19.09
N GLN A 61 -3.47 2.80 20.38
CA GLN A 61 -4.02 3.89 21.18
C GLN A 61 -3.57 5.28 20.68
N GLN A 62 -2.35 5.39 20.13
CA GLN A 62 -1.83 6.65 19.60
C GLN A 62 -2.33 6.96 18.18
N GLN A 63 -2.98 6.02 17.49
CA GLN A 63 -3.35 6.19 16.08
C GLN A 63 -4.26 7.38 15.77
N PRO A 64 -5.30 7.73 16.58
CA PRO A 64 -6.11 8.91 16.28
C PRO A 64 -5.27 10.19 16.26
N LYS A 65 -4.32 10.31 17.20
CA LYS A 65 -3.38 11.44 17.26
C LYS A 65 -2.42 11.43 16.07
N ARG A 66 -1.79 10.29 15.77
CA ARG A 66 -0.86 10.14 14.64
C ARG A 66 -1.55 10.34 13.28
N LEU A 67 -2.80 9.93 13.14
CA LEU A 67 -3.62 10.19 11.95
C LEU A 67 -3.88 11.67 11.79
N HIS A 68 -4.26 12.37 12.87
CA HIS A 68 -4.42 13.82 12.84
C HIS A 68 -3.13 14.53 12.47
N GLU A 69 -2.00 14.11 13.03
CA GLU A 69 -0.67 14.61 12.66
C GLU A 69 -0.39 14.35 11.18
N TYR A 70 -0.61 13.12 10.70
CA TYR A 70 -0.43 12.77 9.29
C TYR A 70 -1.30 13.62 8.34
N LEU A 71 -2.57 13.84 8.69
CA LEU A 71 -3.46 14.69 7.91
C LEU A 71 -3.04 16.17 7.95
N LYS A 72 -2.45 16.62 9.06
CA LYS A 72 -1.87 17.96 9.22
C LYS A 72 -0.51 18.14 8.56
N ILE A 73 0.15 17.07 8.16
CA ILE A 73 1.27 17.15 7.21
C ILE A 73 0.65 17.46 5.83
N ASP A 74 0.00 18.61 5.76
CA ASP A 74 -1.05 19.06 4.85
C ASP A 74 -0.51 19.51 3.49
N ARG A 75 0.78 19.25 3.21
CA ARG A 75 1.43 19.56 1.92
C ARG A 75 2.59 18.63 1.66
N ASN A 76 2.43 17.35 1.98
CA ASN A 76 3.38 16.41 1.43
C ASN A 76 3.07 16.31 -0.06
N GLU A 77 3.77 17.11 -0.87
CA GLU A 77 3.67 17.10 -2.34
C GLU A 77 3.69 15.67 -2.87
N ILE A 78 4.42 14.78 -2.18
CA ILE A 78 4.50 13.36 -2.46
C ILE A 78 3.15 12.66 -2.34
N ARG A 79 2.38 12.92 -1.26
CA ARG A 79 1.04 12.31 -1.08
C ARG A 79 0.09 12.77 -2.17
N GLU A 80 0.09 14.06 -2.48
CA GLU A 80 -0.77 14.62 -3.53
C GLU A 80 -0.37 14.08 -4.90
N LYS A 81 0.94 14.08 -5.22
CA LYS A 81 1.50 13.47 -6.44
C LYS A 81 1.08 12.01 -6.55
N LEU A 82 1.21 11.22 -5.47
CA LEU A 82 0.82 9.81 -5.45
C LEU A 82 -0.68 9.62 -5.71
N ILE A 83 -1.53 10.39 -5.03
CA ILE A 83 -3.00 10.30 -5.15
C ILE A 83 -3.45 10.65 -6.58
N THR A 84 -2.86 11.68 -7.16
CA THR A 84 -3.22 12.23 -8.47
C THR A 84 -2.43 11.61 -9.63
N HIS A 85 -1.47 10.72 -9.34
CA HIS A 85 -0.61 10.14 -10.36
C HIS A 85 -1.43 9.34 -11.39
N PRO A 86 -1.25 9.55 -12.70
CA PRO A 86 -2.07 8.90 -13.73
C PRO A 86 -1.90 7.36 -13.78
N LEU A 87 -0.74 6.86 -13.33
CA LEU A 87 -0.46 5.43 -13.21
C LEU A 87 -0.83 4.85 -11.84
N ASN A 88 -1.28 5.66 -10.87
CA ASN A 88 -1.72 5.12 -9.59
C ASN A 88 -3.10 4.45 -9.75
N GLY A 89 -3.14 3.15 -9.51
CA GLY A 89 -4.35 2.35 -9.57
C GLY A 89 -5.05 2.29 -8.21
N TRP A 90 -5.62 1.12 -7.90
CA TRP A 90 -6.14 0.80 -6.58
C TRP A 90 -5.08 0.82 -5.48
N VAL A 91 -5.41 1.45 -4.35
CA VAL A 91 -4.68 1.34 -3.10
C VAL A 91 -5.53 0.59 -2.08
N LEU A 92 -5.06 -0.59 -1.69
CA LEU A 92 -5.79 -1.54 -0.88
C LEU A 92 -5.17 -1.66 0.50
N SER A 93 -5.93 -1.34 1.54
CA SER A 93 -5.50 -1.51 2.94
C SER A 93 -6.01 -2.83 3.50
N ILE A 94 -5.09 -3.69 3.96
CA ILE A 94 -5.42 -5.00 4.54
C ILE A 94 -5.37 -4.91 6.06
N LYS A 95 -6.46 -5.32 6.73
CA LYS A 95 -6.67 -5.22 8.19
C LYS A 95 -6.33 -3.83 8.75
N PRO A 96 -6.88 -2.74 8.17
CA PRO A 96 -6.58 -1.41 8.67
C PRO A 96 -6.89 -1.33 10.17
N PRO A 97 -6.06 -0.60 10.93
CA PRO A 97 -5.90 -0.88 12.34
C PRO A 97 -7.06 -0.43 13.23
N ASN A 98 -7.88 0.50 12.75
CA ASN A 98 -9.07 0.94 13.47
C ASN A 98 -10.16 1.44 12.50
N PRO A 99 -11.43 1.52 12.94
CA PRO A 99 -12.54 2.02 12.12
C PRO A 99 -12.39 3.47 11.66
N ILE A 100 -11.71 4.32 12.45
CA ILE A 100 -11.47 5.73 12.09
C ILE A 100 -10.57 5.82 10.84
N PHE A 101 -9.58 4.94 10.72
CA PHE A 101 -8.75 4.84 9.53
C PHE A 101 -9.56 4.41 8.30
N LYS A 102 -10.47 3.44 8.46
CA LYS A 102 -11.40 3.05 7.39
C LYS A 102 -12.26 4.25 6.95
N LEU A 103 -12.78 5.02 7.90
CA LEU A 103 -13.59 6.21 7.63
C LEU A 103 -12.77 7.30 6.92
N ALA A 104 -11.57 7.63 7.42
CA ALA A 104 -10.70 8.64 6.82
C ALA A 104 -10.32 8.29 5.38
N GLY A 105 -9.97 7.03 5.12
CA GLY A 105 -9.71 6.53 3.76
C GLY A 105 -10.90 6.71 2.83
N ALA A 106 -12.12 6.38 3.31
CA ALA A 106 -13.35 6.53 2.53
C ALA A 106 -13.71 8.01 2.22
N VAL A 107 -13.39 8.93 3.13
CA VAL A 107 -13.59 10.37 2.88
C VAL A 107 -12.61 10.88 1.84
N ILE A 108 -11.32 10.54 1.99
CA ILE A 108 -10.26 10.94 1.04
C ILE A 108 -10.56 10.42 -0.36
N SER A 109 -11.01 9.16 -0.49
CA SER A 109 -11.34 8.55 -1.78
C SER A 109 -12.47 9.28 -2.52
N GLN A 110 -13.46 9.78 -1.79
CA GLN A 110 -14.58 10.52 -2.39
C GLN A 110 -14.15 11.90 -2.90
N GLN A 111 -13.27 12.59 -2.18
CA GLN A 111 -12.85 13.94 -2.54
C GLN A 111 -11.86 14.00 -3.71
N SER A 112 -11.01 13.00 -3.85
CA SER A 112 -9.85 13.03 -4.77
C SER A 112 -9.95 12.06 -5.95
N HIS A 113 -11.10 11.42 -6.16
CA HIS A 113 -11.27 10.29 -7.10
C HIS A 113 -10.24 9.17 -6.90
N TYR A 114 -9.63 9.12 -5.72
CA TYR A 114 -8.62 8.16 -5.34
C TYR A 114 -9.26 6.79 -5.12
N ARG A 115 -8.76 5.79 -5.83
CA ARG A 115 -9.29 4.42 -5.79
C ARG A 115 -8.76 3.70 -4.57
N TRP A 116 -9.45 3.87 -3.44
CA TRP A 116 -9.08 3.21 -2.19
C TRP A 116 -10.14 2.21 -1.75
N ARG A 117 -9.70 1.10 -1.17
CA ARG A 117 -10.58 0.11 -0.53
C ARG A 117 -9.85 -0.58 0.62
N SER A 118 -10.61 -1.08 1.58
CA SER A 118 -10.06 -1.91 2.66
C SER A 118 -10.62 -3.33 2.64
N PHE A 119 -9.80 -4.27 3.09
CA PHE A 119 -10.10 -5.69 3.18
C PHE A 119 -9.67 -6.23 4.54
N ASP A 120 -10.31 -7.32 4.97
CA ASP A 120 -9.96 -7.99 6.23
C ASP A 120 -8.89 -9.09 6.04
N SER A 121 -8.57 -9.44 4.79
CA SER A 121 -7.49 -10.37 4.44
C SER A 121 -6.74 -9.94 3.17
N LEU A 122 -5.50 -10.43 3.02
CA LEU A 122 -4.73 -10.25 1.79
C LEU A 122 -5.38 -10.99 0.63
N GLU A 123 -5.94 -12.18 0.89
CA GLU A 123 -6.59 -13.01 -0.14
C GLU A 123 -7.76 -12.26 -0.80
N ASP A 124 -8.66 -11.69 0.00
CA ASP A 124 -9.80 -10.90 -0.52
C ASP A 124 -9.35 -9.69 -1.34
N ALA A 125 -8.25 -9.04 -0.93
CA ALA A 125 -7.69 -7.91 -1.64
C ALA A 125 -7.12 -8.33 -3.00
N LEU A 126 -6.45 -9.48 -3.07
CA LEU A 126 -5.92 -10.05 -4.31
C LEU A 126 -7.06 -10.52 -5.23
N ASP A 127 -8.09 -11.16 -4.70
CA ASP A 127 -9.28 -11.55 -5.47
C ASP A 127 -9.98 -10.36 -6.09
N PHE A 128 -10.20 -9.31 -5.30
CA PHE A 128 -10.75 -8.06 -5.79
C PHE A 128 -9.89 -7.48 -6.91
N LEU A 129 -8.57 -7.46 -6.74
CA LEU A 129 -7.66 -6.88 -7.71
C LEU A 129 -7.64 -7.67 -9.02
N GLN A 130 -7.58 -9.01 -8.95
CA GLN A 130 -7.65 -9.91 -10.10
C GLN A 130 -8.97 -9.76 -10.87
N HIS A 131 -10.07 -9.52 -10.17
CA HIS A 131 -11.39 -9.31 -10.79
C HIS A 131 -11.52 -7.91 -11.43
N THR A 132 -10.90 -6.89 -10.84
CA THR A 132 -11.09 -5.49 -11.26
C THR A 132 -10.11 -5.07 -12.35
N ASP A 133 -8.90 -5.64 -12.39
CA ASP A 133 -7.93 -5.40 -13.46
C ASP A 133 -7.63 -6.70 -14.22
N ALA A 134 -8.36 -6.89 -15.32
CA ALA A 134 -8.21 -8.05 -16.21
C ALA A 134 -6.86 -8.10 -16.93
N THR A 135 -6.06 -7.03 -16.88
CA THR A 135 -4.73 -6.99 -17.50
C THR A 135 -3.63 -7.47 -16.55
N LEU A 136 -3.96 -7.81 -15.30
CA LEU A 136 -3.00 -8.39 -14.36
C LEU A 136 -2.70 -9.86 -14.70
N PRO A 137 -1.43 -10.28 -14.61
CA PRO A 137 -1.12 -11.71 -14.60
C PRO A 137 -1.73 -12.37 -13.36
N PRO A 138 -1.87 -13.71 -13.34
CA PRO A 138 -2.34 -14.43 -12.16
C PRO A 138 -1.55 -14.04 -10.92
N LEU A 139 -2.23 -13.51 -9.92
CA LEU A 139 -1.59 -13.08 -8.67
C LEU A 139 -1.16 -14.30 -7.85
N PRO A 140 0.09 -14.33 -7.33
CA PRO A 140 0.53 -15.41 -6.46
C PRO A 140 -0.37 -15.44 -5.22
N ARG A 141 -0.75 -16.63 -4.77
CA ARG A 141 -1.58 -16.79 -3.57
C ARG A 141 -0.67 -17.01 -2.36
N PRO A 142 -0.96 -16.42 -1.18
CA PRO A 142 -0.28 -16.81 0.04
C PRO A 142 -0.55 -18.30 0.29
N GLU A 143 0.50 -19.11 0.40
CA GLU A 143 0.35 -20.53 0.73
C GLU A 143 -0.33 -20.66 2.10
N ALA A 144 -1.41 -21.44 2.17
CA ALA A 144 -2.15 -21.66 3.40
C ALA A 144 -1.19 -22.12 4.52
N GLY A 145 -1.01 -21.28 5.55
CA GLY A 145 -0.20 -21.58 6.72
C GLY A 145 1.29 -21.18 6.64
N LYS A 146 1.78 -20.64 5.52
CA LYS A 146 3.10 -20.00 5.48
C LYS A 146 2.92 -18.50 5.41
N SER A 147 3.38 -17.80 6.44
CA SER A 147 3.61 -16.35 6.37
C SER A 147 4.65 -16.11 5.27
N SER A 148 4.19 -15.81 4.06
CA SER A 148 5.03 -15.65 2.85
C SER A 148 5.93 -14.41 2.90
N TYR A 149 5.99 -13.72 4.03
CA TYR A 149 6.73 -12.47 4.23
C TYR A 149 8.25 -12.65 4.38
N GLY A 150 8.79 -13.87 4.23
CA GLY A 150 10.22 -14.16 4.41
C GLY A 150 11.02 -14.40 3.14
N ALA A 151 10.39 -14.60 1.98
CA ALA A 151 11.12 -14.82 0.73
C ALA A 151 11.15 -13.53 -0.09
N GLN A 152 12.08 -12.62 0.24
CA GLN A 152 12.50 -11.65 -0.76
C GLN A 152 12.92 -12.45 -2.00
N PRO A 153 12.44 -12.13 -3.21
CA PRO A 153 13.04 -12.70 -4.41
C PRO A 153 14.51 -12.27 -4.36
N SER A 154 15.42 -13.24 -4.15
CA SER A 154 16.84 -12.98 -4.21
C SER A 154 17.09 -12.27 -5.52
N HIS A 155 17.45 -10.98 -5.46
CA HIS A 155 17.86 -10.20 -6.63
C HIS A 155 18.98 -11.00 -7.28
N SER A 156 18.62 -11.77 -8.30
CA SER A 156 19.58 -12.51 -9.09
C SER A 156 20.28 -11.43 -9.89
N THR A 157 21.46 -11.06 -9.42
CA THR A 157 22.37 -10.17 -10.12
C THR A 157 22.60 -10.73 -11.51
N ILE A 158 21.90 -10.17 -12.51
CA ILE A 158 22.25 -10.38 -13.91
C ILE A 158 23.48 -9.50 -14.14
N CYS A 159 24.66 -10.08 -13.92
CA CYS A 159 25.90 -9.56 -14.48
C CYS A 159 25.87 -9.84 -15.98
N GLY A 160 25.66 -8.80 -16.78
CA GLY A 160 25.96 -8.76 -18.21
C GLY A 160 26.96 -7.65 -18.46
#